data_AF-A0A9P7B697-F1
#
_entry.id   AF-A0A9P7B697-F1
#
_cell.length_a   1.000
_cell.length_b   1.000
_cell.length_c   1.000
_cell.angle_alpha   90.00
_cell.angle_beta   90.00
_cell.angle_gamma   90.00
#
_symmetry.space_group_name_H-M   'P 1'
#
loop_
_entity.id
_entity.type
_entity.pdbx_description
1 polymer ?
#
loop_
_entity_poly.entity_id
_entity_poly.type
_entity_poly.pdbx_seq_one_letter_code
_entity_poly.pdbx_strand_id
1 'polypeptide(L)'
;MTTKLPRARSASSGVRNRSPALSPTALGTAYENATRAFLSQPPFSIHGLLNVGGAGDGGVDLRGRWTWQPPPPPFPRQGDRDVGFLNLANGASPHTLSARDQRGPVDNEPRLQTWDVLVQCKAEKDHLGPAIVRQLEGSILADLARRNPPRRSLAPPPPPTTVPGGRDTAAPIGILVGLSGFSRAAILHAQTSALPIVLAHLTIRDVQQLVATRGERERDDFGRGAATLVSASVNKAFRRLVEGAFPLPDEAGSVSNGGESSCA
;
A
#
# COMPACT_ATOMS: atom_id res chain seq x y z
N MET A 1 6.91 -85.25 -15.48
CA MET A 1 5.79 -84.34 -15.11
C MET A 1 6.26 -83.42 -13.98
N THR A 2 6.61 -82.17 -14.29
CA THR A 2 6.48 -80.94 -13.46
C THR A 2 7.29 -79.81 -14.09
N THR A 3 6.64 -79.04 -14.97
CA THR A 3 7.17 -77.82 -15.57
C THR A 3 6.88 -76.63 -14.64
N LYS A 4 7.93 -75.99 -14.12
CA LYS A 4 7.86 -74.75 -13.31
C LYS A 4 7.71 -73.55 -14.24
N LEU A 5 6.58 -72.84 -14.14
CA LEU A 5 6.37 -71.53 -14.77
C LEU A 5 7.15 -70.43 -14.03
N PRO A 6 7.84 -69.50 -14.72
CA PRO A 6 8.41 -68.33 -14.07
C PRO A 6 7.34 -67.25 -13.86
N ARG A 7 7.33 -66.72 -12.64
CA ARG A 7 6.46 -65.68 -12.11
C ARG A 7 6.83 -64.32 -12.74
N ALA A 8 5.89 -63.70 -13.45
CA ALA A 8 6.06 -62.36 -14.01
C ALA A 8 6.32 -61.34 -12.89
N ARG A 9 7.46 -60.64 -12.96
CA ARG A 9 7.75 -59.47 -12.12
C ARG A 9 6.96 -58.29 -12.70
N SER A 10 5.93 -57.86 -11.98
CA SER A 10 5.23 -56.61 -12.25
C SER A 10 6.20 -55.46 -11.95
N ALA A 11 6.72 -54.83 -12.99
CA ALA A 11 7.43 -53.57 -12.89
C ALA A 11 6.38 -52.48 -12.66
N SER A 12 6.14 -52.13 -11.40
CA SER A 12 5.41 -50.91 -11.07
C SER A 12 6.26 -49.72 -11.51
N SER A 13 5.95 -49.18 -12.69
CA SER A 13 6.50 -47.90 -13.12
C SER A 13 5.93 -46.83 -12.19
N GLY A 14 6.68 -46.54 -11.12
CA GLY A 14 6.44 -45.40 -10.25
C GLY A 14 6.67 -44.12 -11.05
N VAL A 15 5.65 -43.71 -11.81
CA VAL A 15 5.53 -42.35 -12.30
C VAL A 15 5.39 -41.49 -11.05
N ARG A 16 6.52 -41.02 -10.54
CA ARG A 16 6.57 -39.99 -9.52
C ARG A 16 5.92 -38.76 -10.16
N ASN A 17 4.66 -38.55 -9.83
CA ASN A 17 3.89 -37.37 -10.16
C ASN A 17 4.52 -36.19 -9.39
N ARG A 18 5.67 -35.70 -9.87
CA ARG A 18 6.29 -34.49 -9.36
C ARG A 18 5.48 -33.35 -9.95
N SER A 19 4.57 -32.79 -9.15
CA SER A 19 3.99 -31.48 -9.45
C SER A 19 5.15 -30.54 -9.84
N PRO A 20 5.12 -29.90 -11.01
CA PRO A 20 6.23 -29.10 -11.48
C PRO A 20 6.57 -28.04 -10.42
N ALA A 21 7.86 -27.92 -10.10
CA ALA A 21 8.32 -26.90 -9.18
C ALA A 21 7.91 -25.52 -9.73
N LEU A 22 7.22 -24.73 -8.92
CA LEU A 22 6.80 -23.39 -9.30
C LEU A 22 8.02 -22.53 -9.63
N SER A 23 8.03 -21.94 -10.82
CA SER A 23 9.04 -20.96 -11.21
C SER A 23 8.97 -19.75 -10.27
N PRO A 24 10.09 -19.32 -9.65
CA PRO A 24 10.12 -18.12 -8.80
C PRO A 24 9.63 -16.87 -9.53
N THR A 25 9.97 -16.72 -10.81
CA THR A 25 9.49 -15.63 -11.66
C THR A 25 7.99 -15.70 -11.88
N ALA A 26 7.46 -16.89 -12.18
CA ALA A 26 6.02 -17.07 -12.38
C ALA A 26 5.23 -16.79 -11.09
N LEU A 27 5.78 -17.19 -9.94
CA LEU A 27 5.23 -16.85 -8.63
C LEU A 27 5.26 -15.34 -8.37
N GLY A 28 6.40 -14.68 -8.62
CA GLY A 28 6.56 -13.23 -8.46
C GLY A 28 5.51 -12.45 -9.25
N THR A 29 5.43 -12.69 -10.56
CA THR A 29 4.47 -12.02 -11.44
C THR A 29 3.02 -12.28 -11.03
N ALA A 30 2.67 -13.52 -10.66
CA ALA A 30 1.31 -13.82 -10.23
C ALA A 30 0.97 -13.15 -8.89
N TYR A 31 1.95 -13.03 -7.99
CA TYR A 31 1.81 -12.35 -6.71
C TYR A 31 1.67 -10.82 -6.86
N GLU A 32 2.42 -10.20 -7.77
CA GLU A 32 2.27 -8.78 -8.12
C GLU A 32 0.85 -8.49 -8.63
N ASN A 33 0.32 -9.32 -9.53
CA ASN A 33 -1.03 -9.16 -10.06
C ASN A 33 -2.11 -9.31 -8.98
N ALA A 34 -1.99 -10.30 -8.10
CA ALA A 34 -2.92 -10.46 -6.99
C ALA A 34 -2.80 -9.32 -5.97
N THR A 35 -1.59 -8.82 -5.71
CA THR A 35 -1.36 -7.66 -4.85
C THR A 35 -2.00 -6.41 -5.43
N ARG A 36 -1.82 -6.15 -6.72
CA ARG A 36 -2.47 -5.05 -7.44
C ARG A 36 -3.98 -5.12 -7.30
N ALA A 37 -4.57 -6.28 -7.58
CA ALA A 37 -6.01 -6.49 -7.47
C ALA A 37 -6.52 -6.26 -6.03
N PHE A 38 -5.76 -6.72 -5.02
CA PHE A 38 -6.09 -6.54 -3.62
C PHE A 38 -6.01 -5.07 -3.18
N LEU A 39 -4.92 -4.38 -3.50
CA LEU A 39 -4.71 -2.98 -3.10
C LEU A 39 -5.67 -2.00 -3.79
N SER A 40 -6.20 -2.34 -4.97
CA SER A 40 -7.23 -1.55 -5.63
C SER A 40 -8.62 -1.67 -5.01
N GLN A 41 -8.81 -2.58 -4.06
CA GLN A 41 -10.07 -2.77 -3.36
C GLN A 41 -10.00 -2.21 -1.93
N PRO A 42 -11.16 -2.00 -1.28
CA PRO A 42 -11.19 -1.73 0.14
C PRO A 42 -10.42 -2.81 0.91
N PRO A 43 -9.64 -2.41 1.93
CA PRO A 43 -9.65 -1.09 2.55
C PRO A 43 -8.62 -0.09 1.99
N PHE A 44 -7.74 -0.51 1.07
CA PHE A 44 -6.71 0.37 0.51
C PHE A 44 -7.26 1.26 -0.60
N SER A 45 -8.02 0.71 -1.53
CA SER A 45 -8.66 1.44 -2.64
C SER A 45 -7.69 2.34 -3.43
N ILE A 46 -6.49 1.83 -3.69
CA ILE A 46 -5.47 2.54 -4.46
C ILE A 46 -5.83 2.48 -5.94
N HIS A 47 -6.03 3.64 -6.55
CA HIS A 47 -6.48 3.77 -7.91
C HIS A 47 -5.30 3.92 -8.88
N GLY A 48 -5.50 3.43 -10.12
CA GLY A 48 -4.51 3.53 -11.18
C GLY A 48 -3.21 2.80 -10.87
N LEU A 49 -3.25 1.70 -10.13
CA LEU A 49 -2.08 0.84 -9.93
C LEU A 49 -1.68 0.19 -11.27
N LEU A 50 -0.49 0.51 -11.74
CA LEU A 50 0.13 -0.02 -12.94
C LEU A 50 1.36 -0.85 -12.56
N ASN A 51 1.53 -2.00 -13.23
CA ASN A 51 2.79 -2.75 -13.15
C ASN A 51 3.87 -1.94 -13.86
N VAL A 52 4.92 -1.60 -13.13
CA VAL A 52 6.13 -0.94 -13.66
C VAL A 52 7.38 -1.80 -13.44
N GLY A 53 7.22 -2.96 -12.82
CA GLY A 53 8.28 -3.91 -12.52
C GLY A 53 9.02 -4.41 -13.77
N GLY A 54 10.33 -4.56 -13.66
CA GLY A 54 11.22 -4.97 -14.75
C GLY A 54 12.70 -4.66 -14.47
N ALA A 55 13.59 -5.10 -15.36
CA ALA A 55 15.01 -4.82 -15.20
C ALA A 55 15.28 -3.30 -15.15
N GLY A 56 15.79 -2.81 -14.01
CA GLY A 56 16.11 -1.39 -13.81
C GLY A 56 14.99 -0.53 -13.20
N ASP A 57 13.89 -1.13 -12.73
CA ASP A 57 12.78 -0.46 -12.04
C ASP A 57 13.13 0.15 -10.66
N GLY A 58 14.33 -0.14 -10.14
CA GLY A 58 14.78 0.30 -8.83
C GLY A 58 14.06 -0.41 -7.69
N GLY A 59 13.50 -1.59 -7.92
CA GLY A 59 12.80 -2.41 -6.93
C GLY A 59 11.34 -2.02 -6.70
N VAL A 60 10.72 -1.26 -7.61
CA VAL A 60 9.29 -0.90 -7.55
C VAL A 60 8.51 -1.72 -8.56
N ASP A 61 7.55 -2.50 -8.08
CA ASP A 61 6.74 -3.38 -8.93
C ASP A 61 5.46 -2.69 -9.40
N LEU A 62 4.82 -1.89 -8.53
CA LEU A 62 3.59 -1.15 -8.85
C LEU A 62 3.71 0.34 -8.53
N ARG A 63 3.02 1.17 -9.31
CA ARG A 63 2.82 2.60 -9.03
C ARG A 63 1.37 2.98 -9.20
N GLY A 64 0.88 3.87 -8.35
CA GLY A 64 -0.49 4.39 -8.46
C GLY A 64 -0.73 5.58 -7.56
N ARG A 65 -2.00 5.87 -7.29
CA ARG A 65 -2.42 6.99 -6.47
C ARG A 65 -3.41 6.58 -5.39
N TRP A 66 -3.14 7.01 -4.17
CA TRP A 66 -4.02 6.78 -3.03
C TRP A 66 -4.76 8.07 -2.70
N THR A 67 -6.07 8.08 -2.96
CA THR A 67 -6.94 9.22 -2.64
C THR A 67 -7.71 8.96 -1.36
N TRP A 68 -7.63 9.91 -0.44
CA TRP A 68 -8.32 9.90 0.84
C TRP A 68 -9.35 11.02 0.88
N GLN A 69 -10.44 10.76 1.59
CA GLN A 69 -11.47 11.74 1.88
C GLN A 69 -11.45 12.05 3.38
N PRO A 70 -11.77 13.30 3.78
CA PRO A 70 -12.02 13.56 5.18
C PRO A 70 -13.25 12.75 5.58
N PRO A 71 -13.29 12.23 6.82
CA PRO A 71 -14.43 11.46 7.23
C PRO A 71 -15.64 12.40 7.46
N PRO A 72 -16.90 11.94 7.25
CA PRO A 72 -18.08 12.80 7.38
C PRO A 72 -18.40 13.19 8.84
N PRO A 73 -18.60 14.47 9.19
CA PRO A 73 -19.04 14.87 10.53
C PRO A 73 -20.49 14.41 10.81
N PRO A 74 -20.91 14.24 12.08
CA PRO A 74 -20.17 14.43 13.34
C PRO A 74 -19.50 13.13 13.84
N PHE A 75 -18.24 13.22 14.27
CA PHE A 75 -17.53 12.10 14.91
C PHE A 75 -17.87 12.01 16.40
N PRO A 76 -18.57 10.97 16.87
CA PRO A 76 -18.60 10.71 18.30
C PRO A 76 -17.18 10.37 18.78
N ARG A 77 -16.71 11.12 19.78
CA ARG A 77 -15.50 10.80 20.56
C ARG A 77 -15.75 9.50 21.31
N GLN A 78 -15.38 8.36 20.74
CA GLN A 78 -15.47 7.09 21.45
C GLN A 78 -14.12 6.78 22.11
N GLY A 79 -14.11 6.87 23.44
CA GLY A 79 -12.92 6.77 24.26
C GLY A 79 -12.16 5.44 24.13
N ASP A 80 -10.84 5.59 24.24
CA ASP A 80 -9.92 4.67 24.92
C ASP A 80 -9.95 3.18 24.54
N ARG A 81 -9.89 2.88 23.23
CA ARG A 81 -9.41 1.58 22.74
C ARG A 81 -8.48 1.76 21.53
N ASP A 82 -7.23 1.36 21.72
CA ASP A 82 -6.27 1.06 20.66
C ASP A 82 -6.87 0.00 19.71
N VAL A 83 -7.44 0.45 18.61
CA VAL A 83 -7.78 -0.43 17.49
C VAL A 83 -6.74 -0.18 16.40
N GLY A 84 -5.94 -1.18 16.04
CA GLY A 84 -5.19 -1.24 14.77
C GLY A 84 -6.01 -2.05 13.76
N PHE A 85 -5.90 -1.93 12.44
CA PHE A 85 -4.68 -1.79 11.65
C PHE A 85 -4.88 -0.95 10.36
N LEU A 86 -6.07 -0.34 10.24
CA LEU A 86 -6.42 0.75 9.33
C LEU A 86 -7.29 1.82 10.04
N ASN A 87 -7.12 1.93 11.37
CA ASN A 87 -7.63 3.04 12.18
C ASN A 87 -6.71 4.26 12.07
N LEU A 88 -6.66 4.82 10.88
CA LEU A 88 -6.67 6.27 10.79
C LEU A 88 -8.14 6.69 10.99
N ALA A 89 -8.41 7.90 11.46
CA ALA A 89 -9.78 8.32 11.77
C ALA A 89 -10.76 7.97 10.63
N ASN A 90 -11.54 6.91 10.86
CA ASN A 90 -12.64 6.38 10.07
C ASN A 90 -12.32 5.67 8.76
N GLY A 91 -12.91 4.48 8.60
CA GLY A 91 -13.02 3.74 7.35
C GLY A 91 -13.87 4.47 6.30
N ALA A 92 -13.36 5.56 5.76
CA ALA A 92 -13.85 6.12 4.51
C ALA A 92 -13.44 5.17 3.37
N SER A 93 -14.31 4.23 3.05
CA SER A 93 -14.34 3.63 1.72
C SER A 93 -14.49 4.78 0.71
N PRO A 94 -13.75 4.84 -0.41
CA PRO A 94 -13.96 5.86 -1.45
C PRO A 94 -15.30 5.74 -2.21
N HIS A 95 -16.26 5.00 -1.65
CA HIS A 95 -17.60 4.79 -2.17
C HIS A 95 -18.67 5.20 -1.14
N THR A 96 -18.69 6.46 -0.72
CA THR A 96 -19.90 7.09 -0.17
C THR A 96 -20.25 8.34 -0.98
N LEU A 97 -20.33 8.20 -2.29
CA LEU A 97 -21.01 9.15 -3.17
C LEU A 97 -22.28 8.49 -3.70
N SER A 98 -23.28 8.33 -2.84
CA SER A 98 -24.68 8.11 -3.21
C SER A 98 -25.57 8.32 -1.99
N ALA A 99 -25.77 9.57 -1.62
CA ALA A 99 -26.98 9.98 -0.92
C ALA A 99 -27.25 11.43 -1.27
N ARG A 100 -28.28 11.64 -2.09
CA ARG A 100 -28.98 12.91 -2.23
C ARG A 100 -29.23 13.48 -0.84
N ASP A 101 -28.63 14.61 -0.50
CA ASP A 101 -29.32 15.57 0.35
C ASP A 101 -29.08 16.97 -0.20
N GLN A 102 -30.16 17.57 -0.70
CA GLN A 102 -30.17 18.92 -1.22
C GLN A 102 -30.25 19.87 -0.03
N ARG A 103 -29.12 20.45 0.40
CA ARG A 103 -29.13 21.62 1.29
C ARG A 103 -27.86 22.47 1.17
N GLY A 104 -27.99 23.55 0.39
CA GLY A 104 -27.23 24.82 0.50
C GLY A 104 -25.74 24.82 0.13
N PRO A 105 -25.20 25.93 -0.40
CA PRO A 105 -23.78 26.08 -0.69
C PRO A 105 -23.06 26.41 0.63
N VAL A 106 -22.51 25.39 1.29
CA VAL A 106 -21.50 25.56 2.33
C VAL A 106 -20.18 25.23 1.67
N ASP A 107 -19.13 26.04 1.90
CA ASP A 107 -17.76 25.90 1.38
C ASP A 107 -17.02 24.60 1.82
N ASN A 108 -17.76 23.55 2.11
CA ASN A 108 -17.36 22.25 2.64
C ASN A 108 -17.16 21.23 1.52
N GLU A 109 -16.51 21.62 0.42
CA GLU A 109 -16.03 20.63 -0.56
C GLU A 109 -15.07 19.66 0.15
N PRO A 110 -15.30 18.34 0.07
CA PRO A 110 -14.46 17.36 0.74
C PRO A 110 -13.02 17.53 0.22
N ARG A 111 -12.10 17.88 1.13
CA ARG A 111 -10.67 18.04 0.79
C ARG A 111 -10.09 16.68 0.40
N LEU A 112 -10.20 16.31 -0.88
CA LEU A 112 -9.60 15.09 -1.37
C LEU A 112 -8.08 15.25 -1.37
N GLN A 113 -7.40 14.44 -0.57
CA GLN A 113 -5.94 14.39 -0.60
C GLN A 113 -5.51 13.15 -1.39
N THR A 114 -4.65 13.36 -2.38
CA THR A 114 -4.10 12.27 -3.19
C THR A 114 -2.59 12.24 -3.01
N TRP A 115 -2.06 11.04 -2.77
CA TRP A 115 -0.62 10.80 -2.73
C TRP A 115 -0.23 9.76 -3.76
N ASP A 116 0.98 9.94 -4.31
CA ASP A 116 1.60 8.89 -5.10
C ASP A 116 2.07 7.77 -4.20
N VAL A 117 1.92 6.54 -4.70
CA VAL A 117 2.34 5.31 -4.01
C VAL A 117 3.28 4.51 -4.88
N LEU A 118 4.36 4.04 -4.25
CA LEU A 118 5.28 3.06 -4.80
C LEU A 118 5.08 1.75 -4.04
N VAL A 119 4.85 0.66 -4.75
CA VAL A 119 4.63 -0.66 -4.15
C VAL A 119 5.75 -1.59 -4.57
N GLN A 120 6.34 -2.28 -3.59
CA GLN A 120 7.25 -3.40 -3.79
C GLN A 120 6.58 -4.68 -3.29
N CYS A 121 6.62 -5.73 -4.10
CA CYS A 121 6.01 -7.03 -3.88
C CYS A 121 7.12 -8.08 -3.69
N LYS A 122 7.01 -8.90 -2.65
CA LYS A 122 8.00 -9.95 -2.38
C LYS A 122 7.34 -11.28 -2.02
N ALA A 123 7.42 -12.23 -2.95
CA ALA A 123 6.89 -13.58 -2.83
C ALA A 123 7.97 -14.59 -2.36
N GLU A 124 8.65 -14.27 -1.26
CA GLU A 124 9.64 -15.16 -0.65
C GLU A 124 9.00 -16.11 0.37
N LYS A 125 9.66 -17.25 0.64
CA LYS A 125 9.21 -18.21 1.65
C LYS A 125 9.48 -17.72 3.07
N ASP A 126 10.59 -17.01 3.24
CA ASP A 126 11.03 -16.51 4.54
C ASP A 126 10.49 -15.10 4.82
N HIS A 127 10.49 -14.72 6.09
CA HIS A 127 10.09 -13.39 6.51
C HIS A 127 11.07 -12.34 5.98
N LEU A 128 10.53 -11.21 5.51
CA LEU A 128 11.35 -10.15 4.94
C LEU A 128 12.19 -9.45 6.03
N GLY A 129 13.47 -9.25 5.72
CA GLY A 129 14.44 -8.58 6.57
C GLY A 129 14.49 -7.06 6.37
N PRO A 130 15.21 -6.32 7.25
CA PRO A 130 15.34 -4.87 7.15
C PRO A 130 16.07 -4.40 5.87
N ALA A 131 16.82 -5.29 5.20
CA ALA A 131 17.46 -4.96 3.93
C ALA A 131 16.45 -4.56 2.84
N ILE A 132 15.30 -5.25 2.76
CA ILE A 132 14.26 -4.95 1.76
C ILE A 132 13.58 -3.61 2.08
N VAL A 133 13.39 -3.29 3.37
CA VAL A 133 12.88 -1.97 3.77
C VAL A 133 13.82 -0.86 3.31
N ARG A 134 15.14 -1.01 3.48
CA ARG A 134 16.14 -0.03 2.97
C ARG A 134 16.12 0.11 1.46
N GLN A 135 15.89 -0.98 0.73
CA GLN A 135 15.75 -0.94 -0.72
C GLN A 135 14.55 -0.06 -1.10
N LEU A 136 13.38 -0.27 -0.48
CA LEU A 136 12.20 0.56 -0.71
C LEU A 136 12.45 2.03 -0.34
N GLU A 137 13.12 2.32 0.78
CA GLU A 137 13.53 3.69 1.14
C GLU A 137 14.38 4.34 0.04
N GLY A 138 15.35 3.60 -0.50
CA GLY A 138 16.15 4.02 -1.63
C GLY A 138 15.31 4.33 -2.87
N SER A 139 14.30 3.50 -3.17
CA SER A 139 13.37 3.71 -4.28
C SER A 139 12.55 4.99 -4.12
N ILE A 140 12.03 5.25 -2.91
CA ILE A 140 11.28 6.48 -2.58
C ILE A 140 12.16 7.72 -2.77
N LEU A 141 13.38 7.70 -2.22
CA LEU A 141 14.33 8.81 -2.32
C LEU A 141 14.75 9.06 -3.77
N ALA A 142 15.02 7.99 -4.53
CA ALA A 142 15.35 8.09 -5.95
C ALA A 142 14.18 8.67 -6.75
N ASP A 143 12.93 8.29 -6.43
CA ASP A 143 11.75 8.86 -7.06
C ASP A 143 11.57 10.34 -6.76
N LEU A 144 11.75 10.73 -5.49
CA LEU A 144 11.71 12.14 -5.08
C LEU A 144 12.78 12.98 -5.77
N ALA A 145 14.01 12.45 -5.90
CA ALA A 145 15.10 13.12 -6.61
C ALA A 145 14.84 13.27 -8.12
N ARG A 146 14.17 12.29 -8.75
CA ARG A 146 13.75 12.39 -10.16
C ARG A 146 12.66 13.45 -10.37
N ARG A 147 11.74 13.60 -9.42
CA ARG A 147 10.68 14.63 -9.47
C ARG A 147 11.21 16.03 -9.23
N ASN A 148 12.20 16.15 -8.36
CA ASN A 148 12.85 17.41 -8.00
C ASN A 148 14.32 17.42 -8.46
N PRO A 149 14.60 17.42 -9.77
CA PRO A 149 15.97 17.50 -10.24
C PRO A 149 16.60 18.79 -9.72
N PRO A 150 17.85 18.76 -9.21
CA PRO A 150 18.52 19.98 -8.78
C PRO A 150 18.54 20.95 -9.95
N ARG A 151 17.92 22.13 -9.77
CA ARG A 151 17.90 23.21 -10.76
C ARG A 151 19.34 23.63 -11.04
N ARG A 152 19.98 23.03 -12.03
CA ARG A 152 21.17 23.58 -12.67
C ARG A 152 20.73 24.67 -13.63
N SER A 153 20.33 25.86 -13.15
CA SER A 153 20.24 27.03 -14.03
C SER A 153 20.26 28.37 -13.29
N LEU A 154 21.13 29.25 -13.80
CA LEU A 154 21.32 30.68 -13.52
C LEU A 154 20.13 31.56 -13.98
N ALA A 155 18.93 31.01 -14.09
CA ALA A 155 17.75 31.74 -14.57
C ALA A 155 16.92 32.28 -13.39
N PRO A 156 16.40 33.52 -13.48
CA PRO A 156 15.58 34.10 -12.42
C PRO A 156 14.28 33.30 -12.21
N PRO A 157 13.79 33.20 -10.95
CA PRO A 157 12.56 32.47 -10.66
C PRO A 157 11.35 33.11 -11.36
N PRO A 158 10.41 32.32 -11.91
CA PRO A 158 9.16 32.85 -12.43
C PRO A 158 8.32 33.47 -11.28
N PRO A 159 7.48 34.48 -11.57
CA PRO A 159 6.67 35.14 -10.56
C PRO A 159 5.67 34.15 -9.91
N PRO A 160 5.38 34.33 -8.61
CA PRO A 160 4.47 33.47 -7.86
C PRO A 160 3.02 33.77 -8.25
N THR A 161 2.57 33.21 -9.36
CA THR A 161 1.16 33.26 -9.77
C THR A 161 0.71 31.86 -10.17
N THR A 162 0.24 31.09 -9.17
CA THR A 162 -0.93 30.18 -9.23
C THR A 162 -0.98 29.31 -7.98
N VAL A 163 -2.08 29.44 -7.23
CA VAL A 163 -2.80 28.46 -6.39
C VAL A 163 -1.95 27.46 -5.56
N PRO A 164 -2.03 27.46 -4.22
CA PRO A 164 -1.41 26.43 -3.37
C PRO A 164 -2.16 25.09 -3.48
N GLY A 165 -1.99 24.39 -4.59
CA GLY A 165 -2.31 22.97 -4.74
C GLY A 165 -1.03 22.16 -4.60
N GLY A 166 -0.58 21.93 -3.36
CA GLY A 166 0.67 21.21 -3.05
C GLY A 166 0.67 19.77 -3.57
N ARG A 167 1.12 19.58 -4.81
CA ARG A 167 1.10 18.26 -5.49
C ARG A 167 2.46 17.70 -5.90
N ASP A 168 3.53 18.48 -5.98
CA ASP A 168 4.77 18.01 -6.63
C ASP A 168 5.99 17.76 -5.72
N THR A 169 5.93 18.09 -4.41
CA THR A 169 7.12 18.02 -3.54
C THR A 169 7.06 16.96 -2.43
N ALA A 170 5.91 16.35 -2.17
CA ALA A 170 5.77 15.36 -1.10
C ALA A 170 6.40 14.01 -1.51
N ALA A 171 7.13 13.38 -0.59
CA ALA A 171 7.65 12.03 -0.81
C ALA A 171 6.48 11.05 -1.05
N PRO A 172 6.58 10.15 -2.05
CA PRO A 172 5.55 9.15 -2.26
C PRO A 172 5.48 8.19 -1.07
N ILE A 173 4.29 7.63 -0.84
CA ILE A 173 4.08 6.60 0.17
C ILE A 173 4.66 5.27 -0.34
N GLY A 174 5.57 4.68 0.42
CA GLY A 174 6.10 3.35 0.13
C GLY A 174 5.23 2.26 0.75
N ILE A 175 4.86 1.26 -0.05
CA ILE A 175 4.15 0.06 0.43
C ILE A 175 4.99 -1.16 0.13
N LEU A 176 5.46 -1.86 1.17
CA LEU A 176 6.12 -3.15 1.01
C LEU A 176 5.13 -4.27 1.30
N VAL A 177 4.93 -5.16 0.33
CA VAL A 177 3.99 -6.27 0.42
C VAL A 177 4.75 -7.60 0.42
N GLY A 178 4.63 -8.37 1.50
CA GLY A 178 5.33 -9.63 1.69
C GLY A 178 4.39 -10.83 1.80
N LEU A 179 4.70 -11.92 1.08
CA LEU A 179 3.94 -13.17 1.12
C LEU A 179 4.04 -13.88 2.48
N SER A 180 5.23 -13.91 3.05
CA SER A 180 5.52 -14.53 4.36
C SER A 180 5.64 -13.51 5.50
N GLY A 181 5.22 -12.27 5.27
CA GLY A 181 5.30 -11.21 6.27
C GLY A 181 6.72 -10.71 6.56
N PHE A 182 6.94 -10.17 7.76
CA PHE A 182 8.11 -9.39 8.10
C PHE A 182 8.77 -9.86 9.39
N SER A 183 10.10 -9.84 9.42
CA SER A 183 10.85 -10.01 10.66
C SER A 183 10.59 -8.83 11.61
N ARG A 184 10.75 -9.07 12.92
CA ARG A 184 10.67 -7.99 13.93
C ARG A 184 11.65 -6.86 13.65
N ALA A 185 12.86 -7.19 13.20
CA ALA A 185 13.88 -6.21 12.82
C ALA A 185 13.42 -5.33 11.63
N ALA A 186 12.75 -5.90 10.62
CA ALA A 186 12.20 -5.13 9.51
C ALA A 186 11.09 -4.17 9.96
N ILE A 187 10.17 -4.64 10.83
CA ILE A 187 9.08 -3.81 11.37
C ILE A 187 9.65 -2.65 12.17
N LEU A 188 10.59 -2.91 13.10
CA LEU A 188 11.22 -1.87 13.91
C LEU A 188 11.96 -0.85 13.03
N HIS A 189 12.67 -1.32 12.00
CA HIS A 189 13.36 -0.43 11.09
C HIS A 189 12.39 0.49 10.33
N ALA A 190 11.32 -0.07 9.76
CA ALA A 190 10.27 0.71 9.08
C ALA A 190 9.60 1.73 10.01
N GLN A 191 9.37 1.36 11.28
CA GLN A 191 8.80 2.25 12.30
C GLN A 191 9.69 3.46 12.60
N THR A 192 11.02 3.30 12.52
CA THR A 192 12.00 4.38 12.72
C THR A 192 12.29 5.21 11.48
N SER A 193 11.83 4.79 10.30
CA SER A 193 12.06 5.51 9.05
C SER A 193 11.39 6.90 9.07
N ALA A 194 12.06 7.87 8.45
CA ALA A 194 11.52 9.20 8.23
C ALA A 194 10.58 9.26 7.00
N LEU A 195 10.58 8.23 6.15
CA LEU A 195 9.74 8.15 4.96
C LEU A 195 8.39 7.51 5.29
N PRO A 196 7.29 7.91 4.64
CA PRO A 196 5.98 7.32 4.88
C PRO A 196 5.92 5.88 4.34
N ILE A 197 5.97 4.90 5.24
CA ILE A 197 6.03 3.47 4.90
C ILE A 197 4.85 2.70 5.48
N VAL A 198 4.28 1.84 4.64
CA VAL A 198 3.32 0.80 4.97
C VAL A 198 3.94 -0.57 4.72
N LEU A 199 3.85 -1.48 5.68
CA LEU A 199 4.18 -2.90 5.51
C LEU A 199 2.87 -3.67 5.43
N ALA A 200 2.67 -4.54 4.44
CA ALA A 200 1.48 -5.38 4.32
C ALA A 200 1.86 -6.85 4.09
N HIS A 201 1.30 -7.74 4.88
CA HIS A 201 1.44 -9.18 4.79
C HIS A 201 0.17 -9.74 4.14
N LEU A 202 0.29 -10.12 2.87
CA LEU A 202 -0.79 -10.75 2.13
C LEU A 202 -0.48 -12.23 1.94
N THR A 203 -1.38 -13.09 2.39
CA THR A 203 -1.28 -14.54 2.16
C THR A 203 -2.13 -14.96 0.97
N ILE A 204 -1.71 -16.07 0.34
CA ILE A 204 -2.37 -16.68 -0.80
C ILE A 204 -2.84 -18.07 -0.36
N ARG A 205 -4.13 -18.38 -0.57
CA ARG A 205 -4.69 -19.70 -0.19
C ARG A 205 -4.13 -20.84 -1.04
N ASP A 206 -4.07 -20.64 -2.34
CA ASP A 206 -3.57 -21.62 -3.30
C ASP A 206 -2.56 -20.97 -4.24
N VAL A 207 -1.28 -21.20 -3.96
CA VAL A 207 -0.16 -20.65 -4.74
C VAL A 207 -0.08 -21.29 -6.13
N GLN A 208 -0.44 -22.57 -6.27
CA GLN A 208 -0.41 -23.27 -7.56
C GLN A 208 -1.45 -22.68 -8.49
N GLN A 209 -2.66 -22.48 -7.97
CA GLN A 209 -3.73 -21.87 -8.73
C GLN A 209 -3.47 -20.40 -9.03
N LEU A 210 -2.89 -19.65 -8.08
CA LEU A 210 -2.46 -18.28 -8.32
C LEU A 210 -1.55 -18.18 -9.54
N VAL A 211 -0.54 -19.06 -9.61
CA VAL A 211 0.40 -19.08 -10.74
C VAL A 211 -0.29 -19.53 -12.03
N ALA A 212 -1.16 -20.54 -11.96
CA ALA A 212 -1.91 -21.03 -13.11
C ALA A 212 -2.82 -19.94 -13.73
N THR A 213 -3.43 -19.09 -12.91
CA THR A 213 -4.26 -17.96 -13.35
C THR A 213 -3.50 -16.65 -13.51
N ARG A 214 -2.17 -16.67 -13.34
CA ARG A 214 -1.31 -15.46 -13.36
C ARG A 214 -1.80 -14.35 -12.42
N GLY A 215 -2.44 -14.71 -11.32
CA GLY A 215 -3.01 -13.76 -10.36
C GLY A 215 -4.37 -13.17 -10.73
N GLU A 216 -4.99 -13.59 -11.83
CA GLU A 216 -6.25 -13.04 -12.35
C GLU A 216 -7.51 -13.75 -11.80
N ARG A 217 -7.41 -14.53 -10.73
CA ARG A 217 -8.53 -15.37 -10.27
C ARG A 217 -9.79 -14.52 -10.05
N GLU A 218 -10.88 -14.90 -10.73
CA GLU A 218 -12.23 -14.44 -10.39
C GLU A 218 -12.48 -14.71 -8.91
N ARG A 219 -13.21 -13.79 -8.28
CA ARG A 219 -13.54 -13.85 -6.85
C ARG A 219 -14.04 -15.26 -6.52
N ASP A 220 -13.64 -15.80 -5.37
CA ASP A 220 -14.26 -17.01 -4.86
C ASP A 220 -15.79 -16.80 -4.71
N ASP A 221 -16.57 -17.86 -4.53
CA ASP A 221 -18.04 -17.77 -4.36
C ASP A 221 -18.46 -16.80 -3.23
N PHE A 222 -17.52 -16.39 -2.37
CA PHE A 222 -17.69 -15.43 -1.28
C PHE A 222 -17.16 -14.02 -1.60
N GLY A 223 -16.84 -13.73 -2.86
CA GLY A 223 -16.38 -12.42 -3.29
C GLY A 223 -14.92 -12.10 -2.95
N ARG A 224 -14.14 -13.04 -2.39
CA ARG A 224 -12.75 -12.81 -1.96
C ARG A 224 -11.77 -13.07 -3.09
N GLY A 225 -10.83 -12.15 -3.28
CA GLY A 225 -9.72 -12.31 -4.22
C GLY A 225 -8.72 -13.39 -3.80
N ALA A 226 -7.73 -13.66 -4.65
CA ALA A 226 -6.70 -14.67 -4.39
C ALA A 226 -5.80 -14.35 -3.17
N ALA A 227 -5.67 -13.07 -2.82
CA ALA A 227 -4.89 -12.59 -1.69
C ALA A 227 -5.77 -12.16 -0.50
N THR A 228 -5.29 -12.40 0.71
CA THR A 228 -5.94 -11.99 1.97
C THR A 228 -4.94 -11.29 2.88
N LEU A 229 -5.34 -10.16 3.44
CA LEU A 229 -4.53 -9.43 4.42
C LEU A 229 -4.48 -10.18 5.75
N VAL A 230 -3.27 -10.44 6.23
CA VAL A 230 -3.02 -11.02 7.56
C VAL A 230 -2.57 -9.95 8.54
N SER A 231 -1.67 -9.05 8.11
CA SER A 231 -1.20 -7.94 8.91
C SER A 231 -0.75 -6.75 8.04
N ALA A 232 -0.94 -5.51 8.47
CA ALA A 232 -0.35 -4.30 7.90
C ALA A 232 0.13 -3.27 8.94
N SER A 233 1.41 -2.89 8.95
CA SER A 233 1.93 -1.85 9.86
C SER A 233 2.15 -0.51 9.16
N VAL A 234 1.94 0.60 9.86
CA VAL A 234 2.29 1.96 9.39
C VAL A 234 3.21 2.67 10.37
N ASN A 235 4.12 3.50 9.86
CA ASN A 235 5.08 4.24 10.69
C ASN A 235 4.62 5.65 11.08
N LYS A 236 5.43 6.34 11.89
CA LYS A 236 5.11 7.69 12.38
C LYS A 236 5.06 8.74 11.26
N ALA A 237 5.93 8.61 10.26
CA ALA A 237 5.96 9.51 9.11
C ALA A 237 4.65 9.43 8.30
N PHE A 238 4.13 8.22 8.07
CA PHE A 238 2.83 8.03 7.44
C PHE A 238 1.69 8.66 8.24
N ARG A 239 1.64 8.44 9.56
CA ARG A 239 0.59 9.04 10.42
C ARG A 239 0.59 10.57 10.33
N ARG A 240 1.77 11.19 10.47
CA ARG A 240 1.94 12.65 10.34
C ARG A 240 1.50 13.17 8.98
N LEU A 241 1.80 12.44 7.90
CA LEU A 241 1.40 12.81 6.55
C LEU A 241 -0.13 12.91 6.42
N VAL A 242 -0.85 11.94 6.98
CA VAL A 242 -2.32 11.92 6.92
C VAL A 242 -2.93 12.93 7.89
N GLU A 243 -2.45 12.98 9.13
CA GLU A 243 -2.91 13.95 10.15
C GLU A 243 -2.72 15.40 9.69
N GLY A 244 -1.60 15.71 9.04
CA GLY A 244 -1.33 17.05 8.50
C GLY A 244 -2.22 17.44 7.32
N ALA A 245 -2.75 16.48 6.56
CA ALA A 245 -3.69 16.74 5.47
C ALA A 245 -5.13 16.96 5.96
N PHE A 246 -5.45 16.41 7.13
CA PHE A 246 -6.79 16.45 7.72
C PHE A 246 -6.72 16.94 9.18
N PRO A 247 -6.34 18.21 9.41
CA PRO A 247 -6.29 18.77 10.75
C PRO A 247 -7.70 18.78 11.37
N LEU A 248 -7.79 18.40 12.65
CA LEU A 248 -9.06 18.42 13.37
C LEU A 248 -9.53 19.87 13.61
N PRO A 249 -10.84 20.13 13.68
CA PRO A 249 -11.40 21.49 13.73
C PRO A 249 -11.01 22.38 14.92
N ASP A 250 -10.30 21.88 15.94
CA ASP A 250 -10.01 22.66 17.17
C ASP A 250 -8.71 23.50 17.10
N GLU A 251 -7.86 23.32 16.07
CA GLU A 251 -6.57 24.03 15.96
C GLU A 251 -6.61 25.31 15.10
N ALA A 252 -7.74 25.61 14.45
CA ALA A 252 -7.89 26.81 13.60
C ALA A 252 -8.30 28.08 14.38
N GLY A 253 -8.45 28.00 15.71
CA GLY A 253 -9.12 29.02 16.53
C GLY A 253 -8.26 29.77 17.55
N SER A 254 -6.95 29.53 17.66
CA SER A 254 -6.08 30.27 18.60
C SER A 254 -5.35 31.42 17.91
N VAL A 255 -6.10 32.33 17.28
CA VAL A 255 -5.60 33.68 17.03
C VAL A 255 -5.60 34.40 18.37
N SER A 256 -4.41 34.53 18.96
CA SER A 256 -4.18 35.34 20.14
C SER A 256 -4.56 36.80 19.84
N ASN A 257 -5.71 37.24 20.34
CA ASN A 257 -6.00 38.66 20.49
C ASN A 257 -5.06 39.21 21.59
N GLY A 258 -3.86 39.62 21.18
CA GLY A 258 -3.05 40.57 21.93
C GLY A 258 -3.70 41.95 21.81
N GLY A 259 -4.80 42.15 22.52
CA GLY A 259 -5.48 43.43 22.68
C GLY A 259 -4.96 44.13 23.94
N GLU A 260 -4.42 45.32 23.71
CA GLU A 260 -3.83 46.25 24.66
C GLU A 260 -4.68 46.46 25.92
N SER A 261 -4.02 46.54 27.09
CA SER A 261 -4.54 47.27 28.24
C SER A 261 -3.50 48.28 28.68
N SER A 262 -3.66 49.49 28.16
CA SER A 262 -3.01 50.72 28.61
C SER A 262 -3.84 51.34 29.74
N CYS A 263 -3.13 51.95 30.68
CA CYS A 263 -3.60 52.69 31.84
C CYS A 263 -4.70 53.74 31.55
N ALA A 264 -5.67 53.83 32.47
CA ALA A 264 -6.13 55.06 33.13
C ALA A 264 -6.94 54.70 34.38
#